data_AF-A0A517QAB1-F1
#
_entry.id   AF-A0A517QAB1-F1
#
_cell.length_a   1.000
_cell.length_b   1.000
_cell.length_c   1.000
_cell.angle_alpha   90.00
_cell.angle_beta   90.00
_cell.angle_gamma   90.00
#
_symmetry.space_group_name_H-M   'P 1'
#
loop_
_entity.id
_entity.type
_entity.pdbx_description
1 polymer ?
#
loop_
_entity_poly.entity_id
_entity_poly.type
_entity_poly.pdbx_seq_one_letter_code
_entity_poly.pdbx_strand_id
1 'polypeptide(L)'
;MTMVAEQQMEHIGETRGCADHDHDLVHELSKRLDALWRCDQYIANASGHKELQRFWRDIKKQEEANISRMKEIMAEHIQKGCF
;
A
#
# COMPACT_ATOMS: atom_id res chain seq x y z
N MET A 1 27.37 8.90 23.97
CA MET A 1 25.98 9.01 23.46
C MET A 1 25.53 7.79 22.67
N THR A 2 26.42 6.86 22.34
CA THR A 2 26.12 5.67 21.52
C THR A 2 25.34 4.57 22.26
N MET A 3 25.66 4.33 23.54
CA MET A 3 25.08 3.21 24.30
C MET A 3 23.57 3.24 24.53
N VAL A 4 22.97 4.43 24.62
CA VAL A 4 21.50 4.55 24.84
C VAL A 4 20.74 4.22 23.56
N ALA A 5 21.28 4.61 22.39
CA ALA A 5 20.70 4.27 21.10
C ALA A 5 20.80 2.77 20.81
N GLU A 6 21.91 2.13 21.18
CA GLU A 6 22.11 0.69 21.01
C GLU A 6 21.13 -0.14 21.85
N GLN A 7 20.92 0.23 23.12
CA GLN A 7 19.93 -0.43 23.99
C GLN A 7 18.48 -0.24 23.50
N GLN A 8 18.17 0.88 22.84
CA GLN A 8 16.84 1.14 22.29
C GLN A 8 16.56 0.34 21.00
N MET A 9 17.59 -0.14 20.32
CA MET A 9 17.47 -0.91 19.08
C MET A 9 17.58 -2.43 19.29
N GLU A 10 18.00 -2.88 20.48
CA GLU A 10 18.22 -4.30 20.83
C GLU A 10 16.99 -5.18 20.60
N HIS A 11 15.79 -4.63 20.83
CA HIS A 11 14.53 -5.36 20.70
C HIS A 11 13.83 -5.17 19.35
N ILE A 12 14.40 -4.36 18.44
CA ILE A 12 13.83 -4.17 17.10
C ILE A 12 13.97 -5.49 16.33
N GLY A 13 12.83 -6.13 16.05
CA GLY A 13 12.77 -7.40 15.31
C GLY A 13 12.65 -8.66 16.19
N GLU A 14 12.68 -8.54 17.52
CA GLU A 14 12.39 -9.68 18.42
C GLU A 14 10.94 -10.17 18.26
N THR A 15 10.03 -9.21 18.06
CA THR A 15 8.64 -9.48 17.70
C THR A 15 8.59 -9.87 16.22
N ARG A 16 8.94 -11.12 15.89
CA ARG A 16 8.81 -11.71 14.53
C ARG A 16 7.33 -11.87 14.13
N GLY A 17 6.56 -10.79 14.19
CA GLY A 17 5.11 -10.81 14.00
C GLY A 17 4.67 -11.05 12.55
N CYS A 18 5.51 -10.70 11.57
CA CYS A 18 5.34 -11.00 10.16
C CYS A 18 6.70 -10.89 9.44
N ALA A 19 6.85 -11.52 8.27
CA ALA A 19 8.05 -11.32 7.46
C ALA A 19 8.04 -9.93 6.82
N ASP A 20 9.22 -9.38 6.54
CA ASP A 20 9.36 -8.03 5.98
C ASP A 20 8.55 -7.86 4.68
N HIS A 21 8.56 -8.87 3.80
CA HIS A 21 7.82 -8.80 2.54
C HIS A 21 6.30 -8.86 2.73
N ASP A 22 5.81 -9.48 3.80
CA ASP A 22 4.37 -9.53 4.11
C ASP A 22 3.90 -8.19 4.69
N HIS A 23 4.70 -7.61 5.59
CA HIS A 23 4.50 -6.24 6.08
C HIS A 23 4.44 -5.25 4.90
N ASP A 24 5.40 -5.34 3.98
CA ASP A 24 5.49 -4.44 2.83
C ASP A 24 4.28 -4.57 1.91
N LEU A 25 3.81 -5.80 1.66
CA LEU A 25 2.60 -6.05 0.86
C LEU A 25 1.35 -5.45 1.51
N VAL A 26 1.17 -5.66 2.82
CA VAL A 26 0.02 -5.10 3.57
C VAL A 26 0.07 -3.58 3.58
N HIS A 27 1.25 -3.01 3.86
CA HIS A 27 1.42 -1.57 3.93
C HIS A 27 1.19 -0.91 2.57
N GLU A 28 1.75 -1.47 1.49
CA GLU A 28 1.54 -0.97 0.13
C GLU A 28 0.07 -1.09 -0.29
N LEU A 29 -0.61 -2.20 0.02
CA LEU A 29 -2.02 -2.37 -0.29
C LEU A 29 -2.87 -1.30 0.41
N SER A 30 -2.59 -1.01 1.69
CA SER A 30 -3.28 0.05 2.44
C SER A 30 -3.12 1.42 1.76
N LYS A 31 -1.91 1.80 1.37
CA LYS A 31 -1.67 3.09 0.69
C LYS A 31 -2.41 3.19 -0.64
N ARG A 32 -2.48 2.10 -1.41
CA ARG A 32 -3.20 2.08 -2.69
C ARG A 32 -4.70 2.18 -2.52
N LEU A 33 -5.27 1.48 -1.53
CA LEU A 33 -6.69 1.61 -1.19
C LEU A 33 -7.05 3.05 -0.82
N ASP A 34 -6.19 3.71 -0.03
CA ASP A 34 -6.37 5.13 0.29
C ASP A 34 -6.28 6.02 -0.95
N ALA A 35 -5.32 5.77 -1.84
CA ALA A 35 -5.17 6.52 -3.09
C ALA A 35 -6.39 6.36 -4.00
N LEU A 36 -6.90 5.12 -4.13
CA LEU A 36 -8.10 4.82 -4.89
C LEU A 36 -9.32 5.59 -4.35
N TRP A 37 -9.50 5.59 -3.03
CA TRP A 37 -10.59 6.31 -2.38
C TRP A 37 -10.50 7.82 -2.62
N ARG A 38 -9.30 8.40 -2.55
CA ARG A 38 -9.10 9.84 -2.81
C ARG A 38 -9.34 10.23 -4.27
N CYS A 39 -9.13 9.32 -5.22
CA CYS A 39 -9.34 9.62 -6.64
C CYS A 39 -10.77 10.10 -6.93
N ASP A 40 -11.78 9.59 -6.23
CA ASP A 40 -13.17 10.04 -6.40
C ASP A 40 -13.34 11.53 -6.04
N GLN A 41 -12.73 11.96 -4.94
CA GLN A 41 -12.71 13.37 -4.56
C GLN A 41 -11.90 14.20 -5.56
N TYR A 42 -10.79 13.69 -6.09
CA TYR A 42 -9.97 14.42 -7.08
C TYR A 42 -10.71 14.62 -8.41
N ILE A 43 -11.45 13.60 -8.86
CA ILE A 43 -12.32 13.69 -10.04
C ILE A 43 -13.42 14.75 -9.81
N ALA A 44 -14.03 14.76 -8.63
CA ALA A 44 -15.04 15.74 -8.25
C ALA A 44 -14.46 17.17 -8.21
N ASN A 45 -13.29 17.35 -7.61
CA ASN A 45 -12.59 18.63 -7.53
C ASN A 45 -12.18 19.16 -8.92
N ALA A 46 -11.93 18.27 -9.88
CA ALA A 46 -11.59 18.62 -11.26
C ALA A 46 -12.82 18.97 -12.12
N SER A 47 -14.00 19.24 -11.52
CA SER A 47 -15.20 19.66 -12.24
C SER A 47 -14.94 20.86 -13.16
N GLY A 48 -15.44 20.78 -14.40
CA GLY A 48 -15.18 21.78 -15.44
C GLY A 48 -13.85 21.60 -16.19
N HIS A 49 -12.92 20.78 -15.68
CA HIS A 49 -11.61 20.54 -16.29
C HIS A 49 -11.53 19.12 -16.90
N LYS A 50 -12.03 18.96 -18.13
CA LYS A 50 -12.20 17.63 -18.78
C LYS A 50 -10.91 16.78 -18.80
N GLU A 51 -9.79 17.35 -19.21
CA GLU A 51 -8.51 16.61 -19.25
C GLU A 51 -8.02 16.22 -17.85
N LEU A 52 -8.20 17.09 -16.85
CA LEU A 52 -7.82 16.78 -15.48
C LEU A 52 -8.68 15.67 -14.88
N GLN A 53 -9.99 15.66 -15.16
CA GLN A 53 -10.85 14.54 -14.77
C GLN A 53 -10.44 13.24 -15.46
N ARG A 54 -10.09 13.31 -16.75
CA ARG A 54 -9.63 12.14 -17.49
C ARG A 54 -8.36 11.57 -16.86
N PHE A 55 -7.39 12.43 -16.55
CA PHE A 55 -6.17 12.05 -15.84
C PHE A 55 -6.48 11.31 -14.54
N TRP A 56 -7.36 11.85 -13.67
CA TRP A 56 -7.69 11.18 -12.42
C TRP A 56 -8.45 9.87 -12.59
N ARG A 57 -9.29 9.74 -13.63
CA ARG A 57 -9.94 8.45 -13.98
C ARG A 57 -8.92 7.42 -14.44
N ASP A 58 -7.90 7.84 -15.20
CA ASP A 58 -6.83 6.95 -15.66
C ASP A 58 -5.98 6.47 -14.46
N ILE A 59 -5.63 7.37 -13.53
CA ILE A 59 -4.96 6.99 -12.27
C ILE A 59 -5.82 6.04 -11.44
N LYS A 60 -7.13 6.32 -11.29
CA LYS A 60 -8.06 5.44 -10.57
C LYS A 60 -8.04 4.01 -11.13
N LYS A 61 -8.12 3.89 -12.46
CA LYS A 61 -8.10 2.60 -13.15
C LYS A 61 -6.78 1.85 -12.96
N GLN A 62 -5.65 2.57 -12.92
CA GLN A 62 -4.34 1.97 -12.62
C GLN A 62 -4.30 1.43 -11.19
N GLU A 63 -4.83 2.16 -10.21
CA GLU A 63 -4.88 1.69 -8.82
C GLU A 63 -5.78 0.46 -8.66
N GLU A 64 -6.95 0.42 -9.32
CA GLU A 64 -7.82 -0.77 -9.32
C GLU A 64 -7.09 -2.03 -9.85
N ALA A 65 -6.34 -1.88 -10.94
CA ALA A 65 -5.55 -2.96 -11.53
C ALA A 65 -4.42 -3.41 -10.59
N ASN A 66 -3.69 -2.45 -10.00
CA ASN A 66 -2.60 -2.74 -9.05
C ASN A 66 -3.11 -3.42 -7.79
N ILE A 67 -4.21 -2.94 -7.21
CA ILE A 67 -4.87 -3.54 -6.04
C ILE A 67 -5.30 -4.97 -6.34
N SER A 68 -5.90 -5.22 -7.51
CA SER A 68 -6.34 -6.56 -7.90
C SER A 68 -5.14 -7.52 -8.00
N ARG A 69 -4.08 -7.11 -8.69
CA ARG A 69 -2.84 -7.90 -8.81
C ARG A 69 -2.17 -8.16 -7.46
N MET A 70 -2.14 -7.17 -6.56
CA MET A 70 -1.57 -7.36 -5.22
C MET A 70 -2.37 -8.38 -4.41
N LYS A 71 -3.71 -8.33 -4.47
CA LYS A 71 -4.56 -9.32 -3.80
C LYS A 71 -4.32 -10.74 -4.30
N GLU A 72 -4.09 -10.92 -5.60
CA GLU A 72 -3.73 -12.22 -6.19
C GLU A 72 -2.38 -12.72 -5.63
N ILE A 73 -1.35 -11.88 -5.63
CA ILE A 73 -0.02 -12.23 -5.09
C ILE A 73 -0.11 -12.60 -3.60
N MET A 74 -0.83 -11.81 -2.80
CA MET A 74 -1.02 -12.10 -1.38
C MET A 74 -1.76 -13.42 -1.19
N ALA A 75 -2.82 -13.68 -1.97
CA ALA A 75 -3.54 -14.95 -1.91
C ALA A 75 -2.64 -16.14 -2.24
N GLU A 76 -1.77 -16.03 -3.23
CA GLU A 76 -0.79 -17.07 -3.55
C GLU A 76 0.20 -17.33 -2.40
N HIS A 77 0.71 -16.27 -1.76
CA HIS A 77 1.64 -16.40 -0.63
C HIS A 77 0.95 -17.06 0.58
N ILE A 78 -0.30 -16.68 0.86
CA ILE A 78 -1.12 -17.29 1.92
C ILE A 78 -1.35 -18.77 1.62
N GLN A 79 -1.71 -19.13 0.38
CA GLN A 79 -1.91 -20.52 -0.02
C GLN A 79 -0.64 -21.37 0.10
N LYS A 80 0.52 -20.78 -0.14
CA LYS A 80 1.83 -21.43 0.00
C LYS A 80 2.30 -21.50 1.47
N GLY A 81 1.58 -20.88 2.41
CA GLY A 81 1.96 -20.81 3.82
C GLY A 81 3.22 -19.97 4.07
N CYS A 82 3.52 -19.03 3.17
CA CYS A 82 4.68 -18.13 3.26
C CYS A 82 4.25 -16.66 3.34
N PHE A 83 3.12 -16.43 4.00
CA PHE A 83 2.54 -15.14 4.35
C PHE A 83 2.28 -15.09 5.87
#